data_AF-A0A0Q6MIR2-F1
#
_entry.id   AF-A0A0Q6MIR2-F1
#
_cell.length_a   1.000
_cell.length_b   1.000
_cell.length_c   1.000
_cell.angle_alpha   90.00
_cell.angle_beta   90.00
_cell.angle_gamma   90.00
#
_symmetry.space_group_name_H-M   'P 1'
#
loop_
_entity.id
_entity.type
_entity.pdbx_description
1 polymer ?
#
loop_
_entity_poly.entity_id
_entity_poly.type
_entity_poly.pdbx_seq_one_letter_code
_entity_poly.pdbx_strand_id
1 'polypeptide(L)'
;MDDLTQANVKAIQRLEHEASRVRGPMDRFADQVSRFCGSPAFFWVHVVWFAGWIAFNARSGPGTFDPYPFTFLTLVVSLEAIFLSTFILISQNHAARISERRNQLDLQINLLTEQENTKMLQMVDRIAHAVGAIDDQDPTLQVLEQAMRPEKLAEQIDRAAERKA
;
A
#
# COMPACT_ATOMS: atom_id res chain seq x y z
N MET A 1 0.28 -4.86 -34.39
CA MET A 1 0.74 -4.29 -33.11
C MET A 1 -0.45 -4.03 -32.17
N ASP A 2 -1.58 -3.53 -32.68
CA ASP A 2 -2.74 -3.11 -31.85
C ASP A 2 -3.53 -4.24 -31.17
N ASP A 3 -3.52 -5.45 -31.74
CA ASP A 3 -4.31 -6.59 -31.23
C ASP A 3 -3.71 -7.18 -29.93
N LEU A 4 -2.36 -7.23 -29.85
CA LEU A 4 -1.65 -7.63 -28.63
C LEU A 4 -1.85 -6.63 -27.49
N THR A 5 -1.85 -5.34 -27.80
CA THR A 5 -2.10 -4.30 -26.80
C THR A 5 -3.54 -4.35 -26.29
N GLN A 6 -4.53 -4.57 -27.17
CA GLN A 6 -5.93 -4.76 -26.73
C GLN A 6 -6.12 -6.04 -25.90
N ALA A 7 -5.45 -7.13 -26.25
CA ALA A 7 -5.51 -8.38 -25.50
C ALA A 7 -4.90 -8.22 -24.09
N ASN A 8 -3.75 -7.55 -23.98
CA ASN A 8 -3.11 -7.25 -22.70
C ASN A 8 -3.97 -6.32 -21.83
N VAL A 9 -4.56 -5.28 -22.40
CA VAL A 9 -5.46 -4.37 -21.67
C VAL A 9 -6.70 -5.11 -21.14
N LYS A 10 -7.31 -5.99 -21.95
CA LYS A 10 -8.43 -6.82 -21.49
C LYS A 10 -8.03 -7.83 -20.41
N ALA A 11 -6.82 -8.38 -20.48
CA ALA A 11 -6.29 -9.28 -19.46
C ALA A 11 -6.09 -8.56 -18.13
N ILE A 12 -5.51 -7.35 -18.15
CA ILE A 12 -5.34 -6.51 -16.96
C ILE A 12 -6.70 -6.13 -16.36
N GLN A 13 -7.66 -5.71 -17.19
CA GLN A 13 -9.01 -5.38 -16.72
C GLN A 13 -9.75 -6.58 -16.10
N ARG A 14 -9.55 -7.80 -16.62
CA ARG A 14 -10.12 -9.02 -16.01
C ARG A 14 -9.49 -9.33 -14.66
N LEU A 15 -8.16 -9.22 -14.56
CA LEU A 15 -7.45 -9.43 -13.30
C LEU A 15 -7.87 -8.41 -12.24
N GLU A 16 -8.01 -7.14 -12.61
CA GLU A 16 -8.56 -6.11 -11.71
C GLU A 16 -10.01 -6.41 -11.30
N HIS A 17 -10.85 -6.84 -12.25
CA HIS A 17 -12.24 -7.17 -11.95
C HIS A 17 -12.38 -8.40 -11.04
N GLU A 18 -11.57 -9.43 -11.24
CA GLU A 18 -11.54 -10.61 -10.37
C GLU A 18 -10.99 -10.28 -8.98
N ALA A 19 -9.96 -9.43 -8.89
CA ALA A 19 -9.47 -8.91 -7.62
C ALA A 19 -10.52 -8.05 -6.90
N SER A 20 -11.34 -7.29 -7.64
CA SER A 20 -12.42 -6.46 -7.08
C SER A 20 -13.66 -7.25 -6.62
N ARG A 21 -13.86 -8.48 -7.15
CA ARG A 21 -14.98 -9.36 -6.79
C ARG A 21 -14.87 -9.97 -5.38
N VAL A 22 -13.70 -9.88 -4.75
CA VAL A 22 -13.47 -10.31 -3.35
C VAL A 22 -13.61 -9.14 -2.37
N ARG A 23 -14.37 -8.10 -2.71
CA ARG A 23 -14.72 -7.04 -1.76
C ARG A 23 -15.91 -7.46 -0.93
N GLY A 24 -15.67 -7.88 0.31
CA GLY A 24 -16.73 -8.11 1.26
C GLY A 24 -17.49 -6.81 1.58
N PRO A 25 -18.70 -6.90 2.15
CA PRO A 25 -19.41 -5.71 2.65
C PRO A 25 -18.56 -4.90 3.64
N MET A 26 -17.68 -5.57 4.41
CA MET A 26 -16.74 -4.94 5.33
C MET A 26 -15.66 -4.11 4.62
N ASP A 27 -15.18 -4.54 3.44
CA ASP A 27 -14.18 -3.78 2.67
C ASP A 27 -14.78 -2.50 2.10
N ARG A 28 -16.04 -2.54 1.65
CA ARG A 28 -16.76 -1.35 1.18
C ARG A 28 -16.94 -0.35 2.32
N PHE A 29 -17.24 -0.83 3.51
CA PHE A 29 -17.34 0.00 4.71
C PHE A 29 -15.98 0.60 5.08
N ALA A 30 -14.91 -0.20 5.07
CA ALA A 30 -13.54 0.26 5.34
C ALA A 30 -13.10 1.34 4.35
N ASP A 31 -13.37 1.19 3.05
CA ASP A 31 -13.09 2.20 2.02
C ASP A 31 -13.84 3.51 2.28
N GLN A 32 -15.12 3.42 2.65
CA GLN A 32 -15.95 4.60 2.96
C GLN A 32 -15.40 5.36 4.18
N VAL A 33 -15.08 4.63 5.25
CA VAL A 33 -14.51 5.17 6.48
C VAL A 33 -13.14 5.77 6.21
N SER A 34 -12.29 5.09 5.44
CA SER A 34 -10.96 5.58 5.07
C SER A 34 -11.02 6.91 4.33
N ARG A 35 -11.92 7.02 3.35
CA ARG A 35 -12.15 8.27 2.60
C ARG A 35 -12.73 9.39 3.47
N PHE A 36 -13.58 9.05 4.43
CA PHE A 36 -14.18 10.01 5.35
C PHE A 36 -13.15 10.55 6.35
N CYS A 37 -12.40 9.67 7.01
CA CYS A 37 -11.36 10.05 7.98
C CYS A 37 -10.15 10.73 7.33
N GLY A 38 -9.85 10.43 6.05
CA GLY A 38 -8.76 11.08 5.30
C GLY A 38 -9.11 12.44 4.70
N SER A 39 -10.36 12.89 4.81
CA SER A 39 -10.81 14.14 4.20
C SER A 39 -10.57 15.34 5.12
N PRO A 40 -9.96 16.45 4.63
CA PRO A 40 -9.83 17.68 5.42
C PRO A 40 -11.20 18.30 5.77
N ALA A 41 -12.26 17.95 5.05
CA ALA A 41 -13.61 18.42 5.34
C ALA A 41 -14.15 17.87 6.68
N PHE A 42 -13.76 16.65 7.07
CA PHE A 42 -14.19 16.04 8.33
C PHE A 42 -13.81 16.90 9.53
N PHE A 43 -12.57 17.37 9.57
CA PHE A 43 -12.05 18.26 10.60
C PHE A 43 -12.84 19.57 10.69
N TRP A 44 -13.07 20.23 9.55
CA TRP A 44 -13.79 21.51 9.52
C TRP A 44 -15.24 21.39 10.00
N VAL A 45 -15.92 20.29 9.66
CA VAL A 45 -17.29 20.03 10.15
C VAL A 45 -17.30 19.97 11.69
N HIS A 46 -16.33 19.29 12.32
CA HIS A 46 -16.25 19.20 13.78
C HIS A 46 -15.94 20.55 14.42
N VAL A 47 -15.01 21.32 13.83
CA VAL A 47 -14.68 22.67 14.31
C VAL A 47 -15.91 23.57 14.29
N VAL A 48 -16.67 23.59 13.18
CA VAL A 48 -17.88 24.39 13.06
C VAL A 48 -18.98 23.90 14.01
N TRP A 49 -19.14 22.57 14.14
CA TRP A 49 -20.10 21.97 15.07
C TRP A 49 -19.81 22.36 16.52
N PHE A 50 -18.58 22.19 16.99
CA PHE A 50 -18.18 22.55 18.35
C PHE A 50 -18.26 24.05 18.61
N ALA A 51 -17.77 24.87 17.67
CA ALA A 51 -17.88 26.33 17.78
C ALA A 51 -19.35 26.78 17.83
N GLY A 52 -20.21 26.17 17.02
CA GLY A 52 -21.65 26.41 17.01
C GLY A 52 -22.32 26.01 18.33
N TRP A 53 -21.96 24.85 18.88
CA TRP A 53 -22.47 24.39 20.18
C TRP A 53 -22.09 25.33 21.32
N ILE A 54 -20.82 25.75 21.37
CA ILE A 54 -20.31 26.69 22.38
C ILE A 54 -21.01 28.04 22.22
N ALA A 55 -21.12 28.59 21.01
CA ALA A 55 -21.78 29.86 20.77
C ALA A 55 -23.28 29.82 21.13
N PHE A 56 -23.96 28.72 20.83
CA PHE A 56 -25.37 28.52 21.16
C PHE A 56 -25.59 28.45 22.69
N ASN A 57 -24.78 27.68 23.41
CA ASN A 57 -24.87 27.58 24.86
C ASN A 57 -24.40 28.86 25.57
N ALA A 58 -23.38 29.54 25.06
CA ALA A 58 -22.92 30.82 25.62
C ALA A 58 -23.98 31.95 25.49
N ARG A 59 -24.83 31.90 24.47
CA ARG A 59 -25.89 32.90 24.24
C ARG A 59 -27.23 32.55 24.89
N SER A 60 -27.40 31.31 25.34
CA SER A 60 -28.62 30.83 25.99
C SER A 60 -28.52 31.15 27.49
N GLY A 61 -29.27 32.17 27.94
CA GLY A 61 -29.30 32.66 29.33
C GLY A 61 -29.81 31.65 30.38
N PRO A 62 -30.42 32.09 31.50
CA PRO A 62 -30.71 31.23 32.65
C PRO A 62 -31.68 30.09 32.25
N GLY A 63 -31.13 28.89 32.03
CA GLY A 63 -31.78 27.77 31.36
C GLY A 63 -30.92 27.07 30.29
N THR A 64 -29.61 27.34 30.25
CA THR A 64 -28.66 26.74 29.31
C THR A 64 -28.67 25.21 29.36
N PHE A 65 -28.77 24.57 28.19
CA PHE A 65 -28.80 23.10 28.05
C PHE A 65 -27.50 22.44 28.52
N ASP A 66 -26.35 23.07 28.27
CA ASP A 66 -25.03 22.61 28.72
C ASP A 66 -24.25 23.79 29.35
N PRO A 67 -24.42 24.05 30.65
CA PRO A 67 -23.70 25.10 31.35
C PRO A 67 -22.20 24.84 31.38
N TYR A 68 -21.38 25.90 31.41
CA TYR A 68 -19.94 25.77 31.64
C TYR A 68 -19.72 24.97 32.94
N PRO A 69 -19.01 23.82 32.91
CA PRO A 69 -17.90 23.44 32.01
C PRO A 69 -18.23 22.55 30.79
N PHE A 70 -19.47 22.54 30.27
CA PHE A 70 -19.92 21.75 29.11
C PHE A 70 -19.77 20.22 29.29
N THR A 71 -20.42 19.68 30.32
CA THR A 71 -20.35 18.25 30.65
C THR A 71 -20.92 17.37 29.55
N PHE A 72 -22.02 17.78 28.90
CA PHE A 72 -22.62 16.99 27.83
C PHE A 72 -21.75 16.99 26.58
N LEU A 73 -21.21 18.14 26.19
CA LEU A 73 -20.28 18.22 25.07
C LEU A 73 -19.06 17.32 25.32
N THR A 74 -18.49 17.38 26.52
CA THR A 74 -17.32 16.55 26.89
C THR A 74 -17.63 15.05 26.79
N LEU A 75 -18.81 14.63 27.26
CA LEU A 75 -19.24 13.24 27.17
C LEU A 75 -19.39 12.79 25.71
N VAL A 76 -20.04 13.60 24.87
CA VAL A 76 -20.21 13.30 23.43
C VAL A 76 -18.86 13.23 22.73
N VAL A 77 -17.97 14.20 22.96
CA VAL A 77 -16.63 14.24 22.36
C VAL A 77 -15.79 13.04 22.78
N SER A 78 -15.83 12.63 24.05
CA SER A 78 -15.08 11.46 24.51
C SER A 78 -15.56 10.16 23.86
N LEU A 79 -16.87 10.00 23.71
CA LEU A 79 -17.45 8.85 23.03
C LEU A 79 -17.11 8.85 21.53
N GLU A 80 -17.23 10.01 20.89
CA GLU A 80 -16.87 10.21 19.49
C GLU A 80 -15.40 9.88 19.23
N ALA A 81 -14.49 10.29 20.11
CA ALA A 81 -13.06 9.99 19.99
C ALA A 81 -12.77 8.47 19.99
N ILE A 82 -13.50 7.67 20.79
CA ILE A 82 -13.37 6.20 20.80
C ILE A 82 -13.81 5.61 19.45
N PHE A 83 -14.93 6.08 18.89
CA PHE A 83 -15.39 5.66 17.57
C PHE A 83 -14.40 6.06 16.48
N LEU A 84 -13.89 7.28 16.51
CA LEU A 84 -12.90 7.75 15.54
C LEU A 84 -11.61 6.95 15.60
N SER A 85 -11.08 6.67 16.80
CA SER A 85 -9.89 5.83 16.96
C SER A 85 -10.12 4.42 16.39
N THR A 86 -11.29 3.83 16.65
CA THR A 86 -11.66 2.52 16.12
C THR A 86 -11.77 2.53 14.59
N PHE A 87 -12.39 3.55 14.01
CA PHE A 87 -12.51 3.74 12.57
C PHE A 87 -11.15 3.96 11.90
N ILE A 88 -10.28 4.75 12.51
CA ILE A 88 -8.89 4.94 12.08
C ILE A 88 -8.16 3.59 12.08
N LEU A 89 -8.28 2.81 13.16
CA LEU A 89 -7.61 1.50 13.26
C LEU A 89 -8.12 0.51 12.20
N ILE A 90 -9.42 0.47 11.94
CA ILE A 90 -10.01 -0.37 10.88
C ILE A 90 -9.48 0.06 9.51
N SER A 91 -9.49 1.37 9.23
CA SER A 91 -8.96 1.94 7.98
C SER A 91 -7.47 1.62 7.80
N GLN A 92 -6.66 1.75 8.86
CA GLN A 92 -5.24 1.41 8.87
C GLN A 92 -5.00 -0.07 8.61
N ASN A 93 -5.73 -0.96 9.30
CA ASN A 93 -5.61 -2.41 9.10
C ASN A 93 -6.00 -2.82 7.67
N HIS A 94 -7.03 -2.18 7.10
CA HIS A 94 -7.42 -2.41 5.71
C HIS A 94 -6.33 -1.94 4.73
N ALA A 95 -5.82 -0.71 4.90
CA ALA A 95 -4.73 -0.19 4.08
C ALA A 95 -3.45 -1.05 4.18
N ALA A 96 -3.12 -1.54 5.38
CA ALA A 96 -1.99 -2.43 5.61
C ALA A 96 -2.15 -3.76 4.85
N ARG A 97 -3.34 -4.37 4.86
CA ARG A 97 -3.62 -5.60 4.10
C ARG A 97 -3.47 -5.41 2.59
N ILE A 98 -3.93 -4.28 2.06
CA ILE A 98 -3.76 -3.94 0.64
C ILE A 98 -2.28 -3.75 0.32
N SER A 99 -1.56 -2.99 1.16
CA SER A 99 -0.13 -2.74 1.00
C SER A 99 0.68 -4.04 1.02
N GLU A 100 0.37 -4.96 1.93
CA GLU A 100 1.03 -6.26 2.02
C GLU A 100 0.80 -7.10 0.76
N ARG A 101 -0.45 -7.17 0.26
CA ARG A 101 -0.75 -7.87 -0.99
C ARG A 101 0.04 -7.27 -2.16
N ARG A 102 0.10 -5.94 -2.26
CA ARG A 102 0.86 -5.25 -3.32
C ARG A 102 2.34 -5.59 -3.22
N ASN A 103 2.92 -5.53 -2.03
CA ASN A 103 4.31 -5.88 -1.77
C ASN A 103 4.64 -7.32 -2.19
N GLN A 104 3.76 -8.28 -1.88
CA GLN A 104 3.91 -9.67 -2.30
C GLN A 104 3.86 -9.84 -3.83
N LEU A 105 2.98 -9.12 -4.50
CA LEU A 105 2.88 -9.16 -5.97
C LEU A 105 4.11 -8.52 -6.61
N ASP A 106 4.56 -7.37 -6.09
CA ASP A 106 5.77 -6.69 -6.55
C ASP A 106 7.01 -7.58 -6.38
N LEU A 107 7.12 -8.30 -5.26
CA LEU A 107 8.19 -9.27 -5.04
C LEU A 107 8.16 -10.40 -6.08
N GLN A 108 6.99 -10.97 -6.36
CA GLN A 108 6.84 -12.04 -7.35
C GLN A 108 7.21 -11.57 -8.77
N ILE A 109 6.77 -10.36 -9.16
CA ILE A 109 7.13 -9.77 -10.46
C ILE A 109 8.63 -9.55 -10.56
N ASN A 110 9.27 -9.05 -9.51
CA ASN A 110 10.73 -8.87 -9.48
C ASN A 110 11.47 -10.20 -9.65
N LEU A 111 11.08 -11.24 -8.91
CA LEU A 111 11.70 -12.57 -9.03
C LEU A 111 11.51 -13.17 -10.43
N LEU A 112 10.32 -13.01 -11.03
CA LEU A 112 10.09 -13.46 -12.40
C LEU A 112 10.96 -12.70 -13.41
N THR A 113 11.05 -11.38 -13.24
CA THR A 113 11.90 -10.51 -14.09
C THR A 113 13.38 -10.90 -13.97
N GLU A 114 13.85 -11.21 -12.76
CA GLU A 114 15.21 -11.69 -12.52
C GLU A 114 15.47 -13.04 -13.22
N GLN A 115 14.51 -13.98 -13.16
CA GLN A 115 14.59 -15.25 -13.88
C GLN A 115 14.60 -15.06 -15.41
N GLU A 116 13.75 -14.18 -15.94
CA GLU A 116 13.71 -13.86 -17.37
C GLU A 116 15.02 -13.20 -17.83
N ASN A 117 15.56 -12.25 -17.06
CA ASN A 117 16.87 -11.65 -17.33
C ASN A 117 17.99 -12.69 -17.33
N THR A 118 17.99 -13.60 -16.35
CA THR A 118 18.98 -14.69 -16.28
C THR A 118 18.90 -15.58 -17.52
N LYS A 119 17.69 -15.97 -17.94
CA LYS A 119 17.49 -16.74 -19.18
C LYS A 119 17.94 -15.97 -20.41
N MET A 120 17.66 -14.67 -20.48
CA MET A 120 18.08 -13.83 -21.59
C MET A 120 19.61 -13.76 -21.68
N LEU A 121 20.29 -13.54 -20.54
CA LEU A 121 21.76 -13.59 -20.48
C LEU A 121 22.30 -14.94 -20.94
N GLN A 122 21.72 -16.05 -20.47
CA GLN A 122 22.12 -17.40 -20.90
C GLN A 122 21.90 -17.64 -22.40
N MET A 123 20.83 -17.09 -22.98
CA MET A 123 20.61 -17.18 -24.43
C MET A 123 21.61 -16.32 -25.21
N VAL A 124 21.90 -15.10 -24.74
CA VAL A 124 22.90 -14.21 -25.34
C VAL A 124 24.29 -14.83 -25.27
N ASP A 125 24.67 -15.39 -24.13
CA ASP A 125 25.92 -16.13 -23.92
C ASP A 125 26.07 -17.29 -24.92
N ARG A 126 25.04 -18.14 -25.04
CA ARG A 126 25.04 -19.24 -26.02
C ARG A 126 25.17 -18.77 -27.47
N ILE A 127 24.50 -17.68 -27.83
CA ILE A 127 24.61 -17.08 -29.17
C ILE A 127 26.03 -16.55 -29.40
N ALA A 128 26.59 -15.87 -28.42
CA ALA A 128 27.89 -15.24 -28.53
C ALA A 128 29.02 -16.29 -28.61
N HIS A 129 28.91 -17.41 -27.88
CA HIS A 129 29.75 -18.61 -28.07
C HIS A 129 29.58 -19.22 -29.47
N ALA A 130 28.34 -19.39 -29.95
CA ALA A 130 28.09 -19.98 -31.27
C ALA A 130 28.64 -19.15 -32.44
N VAL A 131 28.69 -17.81 -32.28
CA VAL A 131 29.23 -16.87 -33.28
C VAL A 131 30.75 -16.69 -33.15
N GLY A 132 31.38 -17.28 -32.11
CA GLY A 132 32.81 -17.12 -31.85
C GLY A 132 33.20 -15.71 -31.41
N ALA A 133 32.24 -14.96 -30.87
CA ALA A 133 32.41 -13.57 -30.45
C ALA A 133 32.97 -13.42 -29.02
N ILE A 134 33.00 -14.51 -28.25
CA ILE A 134 33.49 -14.56 -26.86
C ILE A 134 34.62 -15.57 -26.77
N ASP A 135 35.75 -15.14 -26.22
CA ASP A 135 36.83 -16.00 -25.76
C ASP A 135 36.48 -16.48 -24.33
N ASP A 136 36.66 -17.77 -24.05
CA ASP A 136 36.17 -18.49 -22.84
C ASP A 136 36.75 -17.95 -21.50
N GLN A 137 37.55 -16.88 -21.56
CA GLN A 137 38.29 -16.27 -20.47
C GLN A 137 37.75 -14.90 -20.01
N ASP A 138 36.65 -14.36 -20.55
CA ASP A 138 36.17 -13.02 -20.12
C ASP A 138 35.53 -13.09 -18.71
N PRO A 139 36.19 -12.57 -17.66
CA PRO A 139 35.73 -12.68 -16.28
C PRO A 139 34.43 -11.89 -16.02
N THR A 140 34.04 -11.01 -16.94
CA THR A 140 32.91 -10.09 -16.77
C THR A 140 31.55 -10.81 -16.84
N LEU A 141 31.41 -11.86 -17.66
CA LEU A 141 30.16 -12.64 -17.76
C LEU A 141 29.91 -13.50 -16.52
N GLN A 142 30.96 -14.14 -15.98
CA GLN A 142 30.85 -14.95 -14.75
C GLN A 142 30.45 -14.11 -13.53
N VAL A 143 30.87 -12.84 -13.48
CA VAL A 143 30.48 -11.90 -12.42
C VAL A 143 29.01 -11.50 -12.53
N LEU A 144 28.51 -11.26 -13.75
CA LEU A 144 27.09 -10.95 -13.99
C LEU A 144 26.17 -12.14 -13.66
N GLU A 145 26.56 -13.36 -14.04
CA GLU A 145 25.78 -14.57 -13.74
C GLU A 145 25.75 -14.88 -12.23
N GLN A 146 26.84 -14.60 -11.50
CA GLN A 146 26.88 -14.78 -10.05
C GLN A 146 26.14 -13.70 -9.26
N ALA A 147 26.04 -12.46 -9.78
CA ALA A 147 25.38 -11.35 -9.10
C ALA A 147 23.84 -11.46 -9.11
N MET A 148 23.25 -12.18 -10.06
CA MET A 148 21.79 -12.36 -10.19
C MET A 148 21.27 -13.69 -9.62
N ARG A 149 22.01 -14.35 -8.73
CA ARG A 149 21.51 -15.55 -8.04
C ARG A 149 20.76 -15.13 -6.76
N PRO A 150 19.45 -15.39 -6.65
CA PRO A 150 18.65 -14.94 -5.51
C PRO A 150 19.17 -15.46 -4.17
N GLU A 151 19.77 -16.67 -4.14
CA GLU A 151 20.32 -17.24 -2.91
C GLU A 151 21.52 -16.44 -2.39
N LYS A 152 22.37 -15.93 -3.30
CA LYS A 152 23.49 -15.08 -2.92
C LYS A 152 23.05 -13.68 -2.52
N LEU A 153 21.97 -13.17 -3.10
CA LEU A 153 21.40 -11.87 -2.72
C LEU A 153 20.81 -11.92 -1.30
N ALA A 154 20.07 -12.97 -0.96
CA ALA A 154 19.54 -13.20 0.38
C ALA A 154 20.67 -13.32 1.41
N GLU A 155 21.71 -14.11 1.11
CA GLU A 155 22.88 -14.25 1.98
C GLU A 155 23.65 -12.93 2.14
N GLN A 156 23.70 -12.09 1.09
CA GLN A 156 24.31 -10.76 1.16
C GLN A 156 23.49 -9.78 2.00
N ILE A 157 22.16 -9.83 1.94
CA ILE A 157 21.26 -8.99 2.74
C ILE A 157 21.41 -9.33 4.23
N ASP A 158 21.41 -10.63 4.58
CA ASP A 158 21.61 -11.07 5.97
C ASP A 158 22.98 -10.65 6.51
N ARG A 159 24.06 -10.87 5.74
CA ARG A 159 25.41 -10.43 6.13
C ARG A 159 25.53 -8.91 6.26
N ALA A 160 24.80 -8.14 5.46
CA ALA A 160 24.78 -6.68 5.56
C ALA A 160 23.96 -6.18 6.75
N ALA A 161 22.89 -6.90 7.11
CA ALA A 161 22.09 -6.64 8.31
C ALA A 161 22.89 -6.93 9.59
N GLU A 162 23.65 -8.03 9.63
CA GLU A 162 24.52 -8.41 10.76
C GLU A 162 25.68 -7.43 10.99
N ARG A 163 26.24 -6.82 9.93
CA ARG A 163 27.30 -5.80 10.06
C ARG A 163 26.84 -4.46 10.63
N LYS A 164 25.53 -4.20 10.64
CA LYS A 164 24.93 -2.95 11.17
C LYS A 164 24.39 -3.09 12.60
N ALA A 165 24.38 -4.31 13.15
CA ALA A 165 24.06 -4.58 14.55
C ALA A 165 25.32 -4.51 15.42
#